data_AF-A0A9P1EAP6-F1
#
_entry.id   AF-A0A9P1EAP6-F1
#
_cell.length_a   1.000
_cell.length_b   1.000
_cell.length_c   1.000
_cell.angle_alpha   90.00
_cell.angle_beta   90.00
_cell.angle_gamma   90.00
#
_symmetry.space_group_name_H-M   'P 1'
#
loop_
_entity.id
_entity.type
_entity.pdbx_description
1 polymer ?
#
loop_
_entity_poly.entity_id
_entity_poly.type
_entity_poly.pdbx_seq_one_letter_code
_entity_poly.pdbx_strand_id
1 'polypeptide(L)' 'MNSGLCVPTIGSDNSETNFFGFLHEILELQMPSGLQELTCVLFRCTWVDPTRGVRKKFKV' A
#
# COMPACT_ATOMS: atom_id res chain seq x y z
N MET A 1 -3.21 15.59 -8.41
CA MET A 1 -2.43 15.00 -7.28
C MET A 1 -2.42 13.50 -7.50
N ASN A 2 -1.25 12.88 -7.70
CA ASN A 2 -1.14 11.44 -7.90
C ASN A 2 -1.13 10.75 -6.54
N SER A 3 -2.28 10.22 -6.12
CA SER A 3 -2.45 9.48 -4.86
C SER A 3 -2.64 7.97 -5.09
N GLY A 4 -2.33 7.48 -6.29
CA GLY A 4 -2.37 6.04 -6.58
C GLY A 4 -1.16 5.32 -5.99
N LEU A 5 -1.40 4.16 -5.37
CA LEU A 5 -0.38 3.23 -4.88
C LEU A 5 -0.46 1.94 -5.69
N CYS A 6 0.69 1.43 -6.13
CA CYS A 6 0.83 0.11 -6.74
C CYS A 6 1.94 -0.64 -6.00
N VAL A 7 1.62 -1.81 -5.45
CA VAL A 7 2.58 -2.67 -4.73
C VAL A 7 2.66 -4.02 -5.43
N PRO A 8 3.79 -4.34 -6.07
CA PRO A 8 4.03 -5.67 -6.58
C PRO A 8 4.27 -6.65 -5.43
N THR A 9 3.75 -7.85 -5.56
CA THR A 9 3.94 -8.95 -4.62
C THR A 9 4.23 -10.22 -5.39
N ILE A 10 5.08 -11.07 -4.82
CA ILE A 10 5.39 -12.37 -5.37
C ILE A 10 4.72 -13.40 -4.45
N GLY A 11 3.78 -14.16 -5.01
CA GLY A 11 3.08 -15.24 -4.32
C GLY A 11 4.01 -16.42 -4.03
N SER A 12 3.57 -17.34 -3.16
CA SER A 12 4.32 -18.57 -2.86
C SER A 12 4.50 -19.49 -4.06
N ASP A 13 3.67 -19.34 -5.08
CA ASP A 13 3.73 -20.01 -6.38
C ASP A 13 4.63 -19.26 -7.40
N ASN A 14 5.37 -18.25 -6.95
CA ASN A 14 6.17 -17.37 -7.78
C ASN A 14 5.36 -16.56 -8.82
N SER A 15 4.04 -16.45 -8.62
CA SER A 15 3.20 -15.57 -9.43
C SER A 15 3.36 -14.11 -8.99
N GLU A 16 3.44 -13.20 -9.97
CA GLU A 16 3.45 -11.77 -9.69
C GLU A 16 2.02 -11.24 -9.64
N THR A 17 1.68 -10.57 -8.54
CA THR A 17 0.39 -9.89 -8.38
C THR A 17 0.61 -8.44 -7.95
N ASN A 18 -0.07 -7.51 -8.63
CA ASN A 18 -0.03 -6.09 -8.29
C ASN A 18 -1.26 -5.69 -7.47
N PHE A 19 -1.02 -5.13 -6.28
CA PHE A 19 -2.04 -4.56 -5.43
C PHE A 19 -2.15 -3.06 -5.66
N PHE A 20 -3.37 -2.57 -5.86
CA PHE A 20 -3.63 -1.16 -6.11
C PHE A 20 -4.38 -0.52 -4.94
N GLY A 21 -4.06 0.73 -4.64
CA GLY A 21 -4.70 1.47 -3.56
C GLY A 21 -4.71 2.98 -3.78
N PHE A 22 -5.44 3.67 -2.92
CA PHE A 22 -5.44 5.13 -2.83
C PHE A 22 -4.75 5.57 -1.54
N LEU A 23 -3.64 6.28 -1.68
CA LEU A 23 -2.84 6.82 -0.59
C LEU A 23 -3.56 7.98 0.06
N HIS A 24 -3.65 7.93 1.39
CA HIS A 24 -4.17 9.03 2.22
C HIS A 24 -3.06 9.78 2.92
N GLU A 25 -2.06 9.05 3.43
CA GLU A 25 -1.02 9.61 4.29
C GLU A 25 0.24 8.73 4.25
N ILE A 26 1.40 9.36 4.36
CA ILE A 26 2.71 8.70 4.52
C ILE A 26 3.26 9.14 5.87
N LEU A 27 3.66 8.19 6.70
CA LEU A 27 4.28 8.42 7.99
C LEU A 27 5.70 7.91 7.97
N GLU A 28 6.67 8.78 8.26
CA GLU A 28 8.06 8.39 8.47
C GLU A 28 8.33 8.28 9.96
N LEU A 29 8.90 7.15 10.38
CA LEU A 29 9.18 6.82 11.77
C LEU A 29 10.67 6.51 11.90
N GLN A 30 11.32 7.19 12.84
CA GLN A 30 12.67 6.87 13.26
C GLN A 30 12.57 5.80 14.35
N MET A 31 13.02 4.59 14.05
CA MET A 31 13.04 3.48 14.97
C MET A 31 14.38 3.48 15.70
N PRO A 32 14.39 3.68 17.04
CA PRO A 32 15.61 3.56 17.81
C PRO A 32 16.01 2.09 17.87
N SER A 33 16.88 1.67 16.96
CA SER A 33 17.56 0.37 17.06
C SER A 33 18.96 0.66 17.58
N GLY A 34 19.32 0.09 18.73
CA GLY A 34 20.54 0.44 19.47
C GLY A 34 21.86 0.26 18.71
N LEU A 35 21.84 -0.31 17.50
CA LEU A 35 22.99 -0.50 16.62
C LEU A 35 22.92 0.34 15.32
N GLN A 36 21.74 0.81 14.90
CA GLN A 36 21.58 1.58 13.67
C GLN A 36 20.27 2.40 13.67
N GLU A 37 20.32 3.63 13.18
CA GLU A 37 19.08 4.39 12.93
C GLU A 37 18.32 3.72 11.77
N LEU A 38 17.13 3.21 12.07
CA LEU A 38 16.26 2.58 11.08
C LEU A 38 15.11 3.53 10.78
N THR A 39 15.01 3.99 9.53
CA THR A 39 13.84 4.73 9.05
C THR A 39 12.78 3.74 8.57
N CYS A 40 11.59 3.80 9.15
CA CYS A 40 10.41 3.07 8.70
C CYS A 40 9.44 4.04 8.01
N VAL A 41 8.95 3.69 6.83
CA VAL A 41 7.94 4.46 6.11
C VAL A 41 6.64 3.65 6.05
N LEU A 42 5.57 4.17 6.66
CA LEU A 42 4.25 3.58 6.66
C LEU A 42 3.32 4.32 5.70
N PHE A 43 2.59 3.57 4.88
CA PHE A 43 1.61 4.10 3.94
C PHE A 43 0.19 3.81 4.44
N ARG A 44 -0.55 4.84 4.84
CA ARG A 44 -1.99 4.70 5.10
C ARG A 44 -2.75 4.84 3.79
N CYS A 45 -3.40 3.77 3.36
CA CYS A 45 -4.11 3.74 2.08
C CYS A 45 -5.41 2.93 2.16
N THR A 46 -6.34 3.22 1.25
CA THR A 46 -7.50 2.37 0.97
C THR A 46 -7.17 1.45 -0.19
N TRP A 47 -7.06 0.17 0.08
CA TRP A 47 -6.81 -0.86 -0.93
C TRP A 47 -8.03 -1.10 -1.80
N VAL A 48 -7.78 -1.33 -3.08
CA VAL A 48 -8.77 -1.85 -4.02
C VAL A 48 -8.85 -3.36 -3.83
N ASP A 49 -10.06 -3.89 -3.77
CA ASP A 49 -10.28 -5.33 -3.76
C ASP A 49 -9.71 -5.93 -5.07
N PRO A 50 -8.66 -6.76 -5.00
CA PRO A 50 -8.01 -7.31 -6.20
C PRO A 50 -8.91 -8.30 -6.96
N THR A 51 -9.92 -8.87 -6.29
CA THR A 51 -10.85 -9.84 -6.89
C THR A 51 -12.14 -9.20 -7.41
N ARG A 52 -12.63 -8.16 -6.74
CA ARG A 52 -13.93 -7.51 -7.08
C ARG A 52 -13.76 -6.18 -7.79
N GLY A 53 -12.54 -5.65 -7.86
CA GLY A 53 -12.23 -4.33 -8.37
C GLY A 53 -12.94 -3.21 -7.62
N VAL A 54 -12.88 -1.98 -8.16
CA VAL A 54 -13.63 -0.84 -7.62
C VAL A 54 -15.08 -0.88 -8.11
N ARG A 55 -15.94 -1.73 -7.55
CA ARG A 55 -17.39 -1.59 -7.75
C ARG A 55 -17.93 -0.41 -6.94
N LYS A 56 -17.72 0.79 -7.46
CA LYS A 56 -18.41 2.01 -7.02
C LYS A 56 -19.91 1.86 -7.28
N LYS A 57 -20.70 1.48 -6.26
CA LYS A 57 -22.09 1.94 -6.21
C LYS A 57 -22.06 3.39 -5.73
N PHE A 58 -21.80 4.32 -6.65
CA PHE A 58 -22.18 5.71 -6.41
C PHE A 58 -23.71 5.75 -6.36
N LYS A 59 -24.27 5.92 -5.17
CA LYS A 59 -25.62 6.48 -5.04
C LYS A 59 -25.44 7.99 -5.09
N VAL A 60 -25.92 8.60 -6.18
CA VAL A 60 -26.28 10.02 -6.25
C VAL A 60 -27.54 10.22 -5.43
#